data_AF-A0A958Y4P0-F1
#
_entry.id   AF-A0A958Y4P0-F1
#
_cell.length_a   1.000
_cell.length_b   1.000
_cell.length_c   1.000
_cell.angle_alpha   90.00
_cell.angle_beta   90.00
_cell.angle_gamma   90.00
#
_symmetry.space_group_name_H-M   'P 1'
#
loop_
_entity.id
_entity.type
_entity.pdbx_description
1 polymer ?
#
loop_
_entity_poly.entity_id
_entity_poly.type
_entity_poly.pdbx_seq_one_letter_code
_entity_poly.pdbx_strand_id
1 'polypeptide(L)'
;MEGRNFEVNIISTVKTTKHLNGEYLEDWMNQNFRLFNYGAGLDEIFILFNVDESNAPSYFQYHPEDRLLELTIPLPEKELHNAEEKEALLVMASALLSALQSIPRKALDTFDISSFRADFAELVA
;
A
#
# COMPACT_ATOMS: atom_id res chain seq x y z
N MET A 1 -13.17 -18.79 -3.80
CA MET A 1 -13.17 -17.50 -3.11
C MET A 1 -12.59 -16.51 -4.07
N GLU A 2 -13.33 -15.47 -4.44
CA GLU A 2 -12.79 -14.37 -5.24
C GLU A 2 -11.74 -13.68 -4.34
N GLY A 3 -10.47 -13.98 -4.60
CA GLY A 3 -9.37 -13.70 -3.67
C GLY A 3 -9.09 -12.21 -3.65
N ARG A 4 -9.37 -11.57 -2.50
CA ARG A 4 -8.80 -10.26 -2.19
C ARG A 4 -7.30 -10.46 -2.10
N ASN A 5 -6.56 -9.82 -3.00
CA ASN A 5 -5.09 -9.86 -3.02
C ASN A 5 -4.49 -8.73 -2.15
N PHE A 6 -5.31 -7.78 -1.74
CA PHE A 6 -4.90 -6.61 -0.97
C PHE A 6 -5.82 -6.45 0.23
N GLU A 7 -5.22 -6.16 1.38
CA GLU A 7 -5.89 -5.74 2.61
C GLU A 7 -5.28 -4.41 3.07
N VAL A 8 -6.13 -3.42 3.36
CA VAL A 8 -5.69 -2.08 3.80
C VAL A 8 -6.23 -1.76 5.18
N ASN A 9 -5.32 -1.60 6.13
CA ASN A 9 -5.62 -1.15 7.48
C ASN A 9 -5.00 0.22 7.77
N ILE A 10 -5.68 1.01 8.59
CA ILE A 10 -5.24 2.35 8.98
C ILE A 10 -5.24 2.45 10.50
N ILE A 11 -4.11 2.87 11.06
CA ILE A 11 -3.98 3.31 12.45
C ILE A 11 -3.90 4.83 12.42
N SER A 12 -4.89 5.50 13.01
CA SER A 12 -4.91 6.96 13.10
C SER A 12 -5.50 7.47 14.40
N THR A 13 -5.23 8.75 14.71
CA THR A 13 -5.94 9.46 15.76
C THR A 13 -7.35 9.84 15.29
N VAL A 14 -8.30 10.00 16.22
CA VAL A 14 -9.73 10.31 15.92
C VAL A 14 -9.91 11.58 15.06
N LYS A 15 -8.93 12.48 15.06
CA LYS A 15 -8.98 13.73 14.29
C LYS A 15 -8.68 13.53 12.79
N THR A 16 -7.87 12.55 12.42
CA THR A 16 -7.49 12.27 11.03
C THR A 16 -8.29 11.15 10.38
N THR A 17 -8.98 10.31 11.17
CA THR A 17 -9.73 9.14 10.65
C THR A 17 -10.84 9.51 9.67
N LYS A 18 -11.43 10.71 9.76
CA LYS A 18 -12.61 11.09 8.94
C LYS A 18 -12.31 11.27 7.45
N HIS A 19 -11.04 11.42 7.08
CA HIS A 19 -10.61 11.72 5.71
C HIS A 19 -9.89 10.55 5.04
N LEU A 20 -9.57 9.50 5.81
CA LEU A 20 -8.80 8.35 5.32
C LEU A 20 -9.76 7.22 4.94
N ASN A 21 -9.78 6.88 3.65
CA ASN A 21 -10.66 5.86 3.11
C ASN A 21 -9.84 4.65 2.63
N GLY A 22 -9.45 3.81 3.60
CA GLY A 22 -8.68 2.59 3.34
C GLY A 22 -9.46 1.56 2.53
N GLU A 23 -10.76 1.44 2.81
CA GLU A 23 -11.68 0.54 2.09
C GLU A 23 -11.76 0.90 0.60
N TYR A 24 -11.89 2.19 0.27
CA TYR A 24 -11.87 2.63 -1.13
C TYR A 24 -10.56 2.28 -1.83
N LEU A 25 -9.41 2.47 -1.17
CA LEU A 25 -8.12 2.13 -1.74
C LEU A 25 -7.97 0.61 -1.92
N GLU A 26 -8.39 -0.18 -0.93
CA GLU A 26 -8.42 -1.65 -1.01
C GLU A 26 -9.25 -2.13 -2.20
N ASP A 27 -10.49 -1.64 -2.32
CA ASP A 27 -11.40 -1.99 -3.41
C ASP A 27 -10.82 -1.58 -4.76
N TRP A 28 -10.26 -0.37 -4.85
CA TRP A 28 -9.63 0.10 -6.07
C TRP A 28 -8.44 -0.79 -6.47
N MET A 29 -7.58 -1.17 -5.51
CA MET A 29 -6.45 -2.06 -5.80
C MET A 29 -6.92 -3.46 -6.23
N ASN A 30 -7.90 -4.03 -5.52
CA ASN A 30 -8.51 -5.31 -5.87
C ASN A 30 -9.33 -5.27 -7.17
N GLN A 31 -9.69 -4.10 -7.69
CA GLN A 31 -10.33 -3.97 -9.01
C GLN A 31 -9.30 -3.86 -10.14
N ASN A 32 -8.18 -3.17 -9.91
CA ASN A 32 -7.23 -2.83 -10.96
C ASN A 32 -6.03 -3.79 -11.07
N PHE A 33 -5.68 -4.49 -9.99
CA PHE A 33 -4.51 -5.37 -9.96
C PHE A 33 -4.87 -6.82 -9.66
N ARG A 34 -4.09 -7.74 -10.24
CA ARG A 34 -4.13 -9.17 -9.91
C ARG A 34 -2.69 -9.64 -9.72
N LEU A 35 -2.33 -10.04 -8.49
CA LEU A 35 -0.92 -10.33 -8.16
C LEU A 35 -0.32 -11.45 -9.02
N PHE A 36 -1.12 -12.45 -9.39
CA PHE A 36 -0.67 -13.54 -10.26
C PHE A 36 -0.19 -13.08 -11.65
N ASN A 37 -0.61 -11.90 -12.13
CA ASN A 37 -0.11 -11.33 -13.39
C ASN A 37 1.37 -10.96 -13.31
N TYR A 38 1.89 -10.77 -12.10
CA TYR A 38 3.28 -10.41 -11.84
C TYR A 38 4.12 -11.60 -11.36
N GLY A 39 3.57 -12.81 -11.33
CA GLY A 39 4.29 -14.03 -10.92
C GLY A 39 3.72 -14.66 -9.65
N ALA A 40 4.23 -15.84 -9.31
CA ALA A 40 3.67 -16.70 -8.25
C ALA A 40 4.24 -16.44 -6.85
N GLY A 41 5.16 -15.48 -6.71
CA GLY A 41 5.85 -15.18 -5.45
C GLY A 41 5.00 -14.44 -4.41
N LEU A 42 3.86 -13.86 -4.81
CA LEU A 42 2.91 -13.24 -3.90
C LEU A 42 1.48 -13.66 -4.20
N ASP A 43 0.75 -14.00 -3.14
CA ASP A 43 -0.70 -14.18 -3.16
C ASP A 43 -1.41 -12.98 -2.52
N GLU A 44 -0.75 -12.29 -1.58
CA GLU A 44 -1.37 -11.24 -0.77
C GLU A 44 -0.39 -10.10 -0.44
N ILE A 45 -0.92 -8.88 -0.38
CA ILE A 45 -0.23 -7.69 0.13
C ILE A 45 -1.09 -7.07 1.23
N PHE A 46 -0.55 -7.08 2.45
CA PHE A 46 -1.15 -6.41 3.60
C PHE A 46 -0.53 -5.02 3.77
N ILE A 47 -1.36 -3.98 3.87
CA ILE A 47 -0.92 -2.59 3.91
C ILE A 47 -1.42 -1.96 5.20
N LEU A 48 -0.51 -1.53 6.05
CA LEU A 48 -0.78 -0.78 7.26
C LEU A 48 -0.33 0.66 7.10
N PHE A 49 -1.29 1.58 6.99
CA PHE A 49 -1.01 3.00 7.10
C PHE A 49 -0.98 3.42 8.57
N ASN A 50 0.11 4.04 9.00
CA ASN A 50 0.25 4.57 10.35
C ASN A 50 0.34 6.10 10.30
N VAL A 51 -0.70 6.78 10.75
CA VAL A 51 -0.68 8.25 10.83
C VAL A 51 0.12 8.65 12.06
N ASP A 52 1.33 9.16 11.82
CA ASP A 52 2.29 9.53 12.84
C ASP A 52 2.89 10.91 12.51
N GLU A 53 3.28 11.66 13.54
CA GLU A 53 4.08 12.89 13.37
C GLU A 53 5.55 12.57 13.08
N SER A 54 5.97 11.31 13.24
CA SER A 54 7.33 10.87 12.98
C SER A 54 7.63 10.74 11.48
N ASN A 55 8.84 11.18 11.07
CA ASN A 55 9.39 10.90 9.73
C ASN A 55 9.96 9.48 9.65
N ALA A 56 9.27 8.49 10.23
CA ALA A 56 9.71 7.11 10.13
C ALA A 56 9.79 6.68 8.65
N PRO A 57 10.77 5.84 8.26
CA PRO A 57 10.76 5.24 6.94
C PRO A 57 9.66 4.17 6.85
N SER A 58 9.17 3.93 5.63
CA SER A 58 8.33 2.74 5.38
C SER A 58 9.12 1.46 5.66
N TYR A 59 8.44 0.46 6.18
CA TYR A 59 8.98 -0.86 6.44
C TYR A 59 8.24 -1.90 5.61
N PHE A 60 8.94 -2.95 5.18
CA PHE A 60 8.34 -4.09 4.51
C PHE A 60 8.87 -5.40 5.10
N GLN A 61 8.01 -6.41 5.11
CA GLN A 61 8.37 -7.77 5.49
C GLN A 61 7.75 -8.75 4.50
N TYR A 62 8.56 -9.68 4.00
CA TYR A 62 8.11 -10.72 3.07
C TYR A 62 8.12 -12.08 3.78
N HIS A 63 7.00 -12.77 3.71
CA HIS A 63 6.76 -14.08 4.31
C HIS A 63 6.63 -15.11 3.17
N PRO A 64 7.73 -15.77 2.76
CA PRO A 64 7.71 -16.67 1.60
C PRO A 64 6.84 -17.92 1.80
N GLU A 65 6.67 -18.38 3.05
CA GLU A 65 5.82 -19.54 3.36
C GLU A 65 4.34 -19.27 3.05
N ASP A 66 3.90 -18.04 3.33
CA ASP A 66 2.52 -17.59 3.11
C ASP A 66 2.35 -16.83 1.79
N ARG A 67 3.46 -16.51 1.10
CA ARG A 67 3.50 -15.63 -0.09
C ARG A 67 2.83 -14.28 0.19
N LEU A 68 3.12 -13.73 1.36
CA LEU A 68 2.56 -12.50 1.89
C LEU A 68 3.62 -11.40 1.96
N LEU A 69 3.28 -10.21 1.48
CA LEU A 69 4.06 -8.99 1.69
C LEU A 69 3.31 -8.06 2.64
N GLU A 70 3.91 -7.77 3.78
CA GLU A 70 3.42 -6.76 4.71
C GLU A 70 4.15 -5.44 4.48
N LEU A 71 3.39 -4.35 4.41
CA LEU A 71 3.89 -2.98 4.28
C LEU A 71 3.39 -2.15 5.46
N THR A 72 4.31 -1.52 6.19
CA THR A 72 3.97 -0.50 7.18
C THR A 72 4.41 0.86 6.66
N ILE A 73 3.45 1.74 6.43
CA ILE A 73 3.63 3.00 5.71
C ILE A 73 3.23 4.15 6.63
N PRO A 74 4.20 4.93 7.13
CA PRO A 74 3.89 6.14 7.88
C PRO A 74 3.27 7.19 6.95
N LEU A 75 2.21 7.84 7.43
CA LEU A 75 1.56 8.95 6.75
C LEU A 75 1.75 10.26 7.54
N PRO A 76 2.01 11.38 6.87
CA PRO A 76 2.28 12.66 7.53
C PRO A 76 1.01 13.24 8.17
N GLU A 77 0.88 13.16 9.50
CA GLU A 77 -0.31 13.64 10.22
C GLU A 77 -0.66 15.10 9.90
N LYS A 78 0.35 15.97 9.75
CA LYS A 78 0.17 17.40 9.48
C LYS A 78 -0.49 17.68 8.13
N GLU A 79 -0.17 16.89 7.11
CA GLU A 79 -0.75 17.03 5.78
C GLU A 79 -2.17 16.49 5.76
N LEU A 80 -2.43 15.42 6.51
CA LEU A 80 -3.74 14.78 6.58
C LEU A 80 -4.76 15.52 7.45
N HIS A 81 -4.33 16.35 8.40
CA HIS A 81 -5.21 16.98 9.39
C HIS A 81 -6.33 17.83 8.79
N ASN A 82 -6.05 18.51 7.67
CA ASN A 82 -7.01 19.38 6.99
C ASN A 82 -7.25 18.96 5.54
N ALA A 83 -6.74 17.79 5.13
CA ALA A 83 -6.88 17.31 3.76
C ALA A 83 -8.33 16.95 3.47
N GLU A 84 -8.80 17.30 2.26
CA GLU A 84 -10.03 16.69 1.74
C GLU A 84 -9.79 15.20 1.45
N GLU A 85 -10.87 14.41 1.37
CA GLU A 85 -10.78 12.95 1.14
C GLU A 85 -9.94 12.61 -0.11
N LYS A 86 -10.10 13.37 -1.19
CA LYS A 86 -9.32 13.18 -2.42
C LYS A 86 -7.82 13.45 -2.19
N GLU A 87 -7.49 14.49 -1.43
CA GLU A 87 -6.09 14.82 -1.12
C GLU A 87 -5.48 13.76 -0.21
N ALA A 88 -6.22 13.30 0.80
CA ALA A 88 -5.81 12.22 1.69
C ALA A 88 -5.56 10.91 0.92
N LEU A 89 -6.44 10.56 -0.03
CA LEU A 89 -6.24 9.41 -0.92
C LEU A 89 -4.98 9.55 -1.79
N LEU A 90 -4.71 10.73 -2.33
CA LEU A 90 -3.48 11.00 -3.10
C LEU A 90 -2.23 10.86 -2.23
N VAL A 91 -2.27 11.33 -0.98
CA VAL A 91 -1.17 11.16 0.00
C VAL A 91 -0.94 9.68 0.28
N MET A 92 -2.01 8.92 0.54
CA MET A 92 -1.93 7.46 0.76
C MET A 92 -1.32 6.73 -0.44
N ALA A 93 -1.82 7.01 -1.65
CA ALA A 93 -1.34 6.37 -2.88
C ALA A 93 0.12 6.72 -3.19
N SER A 94 0.52 7.98 -2.96
CA SER A 94 1.90 8.44 -3.14
C SER A 94 2.85 7.79 -2.14
N ALA A 95 2.42 7.65 -0.87
CA ALA A 95 3.19 6.97 0.17
C ALA A 95 3.34 5.47 -0.15
N LEU A 96 2.28 4.83 -0.65
CA LEU A 96 2.33 3.43 -1.10
C LEU A 96 3.28 3.23 -2.29
N LEU A 97 3.19 4.07 -3.31
CA LEU A 97 4.14 4.01 -4.43
C LEU A 97 5.59 4.15 -3.95
N SER A 98 5.84 5.09 -3.04
CA SER A 98 7.17 5.30 -2.44
C SER A 98 7.64 4.07 -1.66
N ALA A 99 6.77 3.45 -0.86
CA ALA A 99 7.07 2.23 -0.14
C ALA A 99 7.39 1.07 -1.09
N LEU A 100 6.59 0.88 -2.15
CA LEU A 100 6.84 -0.13 -3.17
C LEU A 100 8.18 0.09 -3.86
N GLN A 101 8.52 1.34 -4.22
CA GLN A 101 9.80 1.69 -4.84
C GLN A 101 11.02 1.34 -3.97
N SER A 102 10.88 1.36 -2.64
CA SER A 102 11.95 1.01 -1.70
C SER A 102 12.30 -0.48 -1.67
N ILE A 103 11.39 -1.36 -2.09
CA ILE A 103 11.59 -2.81 -2.02
C ILE A 103 12.70 -3.21 -3.03
N PRO A 104 13.66 -4.09 -2.70
CA PRO A 104 14.62 -4.59 -3.66
C PRO A 104 13.97 -5.52 -4.71
N ARG A 105 14.42 -5.48 -5.97
CA ARG A 105 13.87 -6.31 -7.06
C ARG A 105 13.90 -7.82 -6.78
N LYS A 106 14.86 -8.29 -5.98
CA LYS A 106 15.07 -9.70 -5.66
C LYS A 106 14.43 -10.12 -4.32
N ALA A 107 13.66 -9.24 -3.69
CA ALA A 107 13.16 -9.49 -2.34
C ALA A 107 11.97 -10.46 -2.30
N LEU A 108 11.25 -10.66 -3.42
CA LEU A 108 9.93 -11.30 -3.47
C LEU A 108 9.90 -12.55 -4.38
N ASP A 109 10.93 -13.39 -4.28
CA ASP A 109 11.08 -14.63 -5.06
C ASP A 109 10.83 -14.46 -6.58
N THR A 110 9.75 -15.06 -7.08
CA THR A 110 9.36 -15.06 -8.50
C THR A 110 8.39 -13.93 -8.86
N PHE A 111 8.07 -13.05 -7.92
CA PHE A 111 7.20 -11.90 -8.15
C PHE A 111 7.98 -10.75 -8.80
N ASP A 112 7.52 -10.31 -9.97
CA ASP A 112 8.03 -9.17 -10.71
C ASP A 112 7.52 -7.86 -10.14
N ILE A 113 8.17 -7.47 -9.04
CA ILE A 113 7.90 -6.22 -8.35
C ILE A 113 8.23 -4.98 -9.20
N SER A 114 9.03 -5.12 -10.27
CA SER A 114 9.35 -3.98 -11.14
C SER A 114 8.16 -3.63 -12.03
N SER A 115 7.55 -4.65 -12.63
CA SER A 115 6.36 -4.48 -13.47
C SER A 115 5.15 -4.03 -12.63
N PHE A 116 4.95 -4.60 -11.43
CA PHE A 116 3.89 -4.16 -10.52
C PHE A 116 4.01 -2.67 -10.15
N ARG A 117 5.22 -2.18 -9.85
CA ARG A 117 5.45 -0.75 -9.56
C ARG A 117 5.17 0.16 -10.75
N ALA A 118 5.52 -0.28 -11.96
CA ALA A 118 5.31 0.51 -13.16
C ALA A 118 3.81 0.69 -13.41
N ASP A 119 3.05 -0.40 -13.38
CA ASP A 119 1.59 -0.37 -13.54
C ASP A 119 0.92 0.46 -12.44
N PHE A 120 1.38 0.33 -11.18
CA PHE A 120 0.86 1.13 -10.08
C PHE A 120 1.16 2.63 -10.26
N ALA A 121 2.36 2.99 -10.70
CA ALA A 121 2.73 4.38 -10.95
C ALA A 121 1.91 5.02 -12.07
N GLU A 122 1.61 4.28 -13.14
CA GLU A 122 0.78 4.78 -14.25
C GLU A 122 -0.67 5.06 -13.83
N LEU A 123 -1.21 4.28 -12.89
CA LEU A 123 -2.59 4.40 -12.43
C LEU A 123 -2.80 5.47 -11.34
N VAL A 124 -1.73 5.90 -10.68
CA VAL A 124 -1.76 6.94 -9.62
C VAL A 124 -1.28 8.31 -10.14
N ALA A 125 -0.65 8.38 -11.31
CA ALA A 125 -0.23 9.61 -11.99
C ALA A 125 -1.40 10.43 -12.56
#